data_AF-A0A9E6ZP29-F1
#
_entry.id   AF-A0A9E6ZP29-F1
#
_cell.length_a   1.000
_cell.length_b   1.000
_cell.length_c   1.000
_cell.angle_alpha   90.00
_cell.angle_beta   90.00
_cell.angle_gamma   90.00
#
_symmetry.space_group_name_H-M   'P 1'
#
loop_
_entity.id
_entity.type
_entity.pdbx_description
1 polymer ?
#
loop_
_entity_poly.entity_id
_entity_poly.type
_entity_poly.pdbx_seq_one_letter_code
_entity_poly.pdbx_strand_id
1 'polypeptide(L)'
;MYCMPRNIITATALLLALFLLPLRANAESELREQLRQLSDNSEAKRIEAGNWFAAHGREHMPELRDLLEDHDAELSYGSALALGLMGHAAAEALPDLVDQLTNPDINDVVVQSIMRVTDNWQSVFSQLTHHKTAYGRQVGARAFGLCGRADAAVPELTALLADDNTDVAKAASRALVWYPKDAAAAVPGLEAQLKHGDASVRATALFTLEMLDGSKPARAAQSVKALLDDPDPQVRSAAINTAVKLSPQDDALVKKFTAMLEDEDPEVRVNAAFALSRFGSRAASAVEKLADTLGRKLWYLAPYSSELATNNVWAPLAALGAIGPAAKPALPAVRKLLDDPYHALNAAETIWQVSGDAAPLVGIVEDELESGDAERILEGLGVARDLGKQGRELLPDISRLLLSDQALIRQASVEVMSVIADDPGMAAEMYARLLSEASGDERLVILNRLRDFGKDAKVALPEINKLLAGKDDFELALAASTMYSISGEIQPSRDVLLDVIGRGNDDAIAVAAHCLRLMGAYAEPALPRLREIASDKAMSDSARNAAQRAIDELGG
;
A
#
# COMPACT_ATOMS: atom_id res chain seq x y z
N MET A 1 41.01 45.71 -68.86
CA MET A 1 41.21 44.27 -68.56
C MET A 1 40.25 43.94 -67.43
N TYR A 2 39.30 43.03 -67.66
CA TYR A 2 38.11 42.80 -66.82
C TYR A 2 38.41 42.77 -65.31
N CYS A 3 37.85 43.73 -64.57
CA CYS A 3 37.69 43.65 -63.12
C CYS A 3 36.69 42.54 -62.79
N MET A 4 37.13 41.46 -62.13
CA MET A 4 36.21 40.68 -61.31
C MET A 4 35.93 41.46 -60.01
N PRO A 5 34.67 41.59 -59.58
CA PRO A 5 34.34 42.52 -58.51
C PRO A 5 34.69 41.93 -57.13
N ARG A 6 35.37 42.75 -56.33
CA ARG A 6 35.60 42.62 -54.87
C ARG A 6 34.30 42.44 -54.06
N ASN A 7 33.14 42.55 -54.71
CA ASN A 7 31.80 42.45 -54.13
C ASN A 7 31.30 41.01 -53.95
N ILE A 8 31.91 39.99 -54.58
CA ILE A 8 31.40 38.61 -54.45
C ILE A 8 31.81 37.98 -53.11
N ILE A 9 33.01 38.30 -52.60
CA ILE A 9 33.52 37.78 -51.31
C ILE A 9 32.85 38.48 -50.11
N THR A 10 32.52 39.76 -50.22
CA THR A 10 31.77 40.50 -49.19
C THR A 10 30.27 40.16 -49.23
N ALA A 11 29.69 39.91 -50.41
CA ALA A 11 28.30 39.47 -50.51
C ALA A 11 28.09 38.07 -49.96
N THR A 12 29.02 37.12 -50.15
CA THR A 12 28.90 35.77 -49.57
C THR A 12 29.08 35.78 -48.05
N ALA A 13 30.00 36.59 -47.49
CA ALA A 13 30.14 36.74 -46.04
C ALA A 13 28.95 37.46 -45.40
N LEU A 14 28.38 38.47 -46.07
CA LEU A 14 27.18 39.19 -45.61
C LEU A 14 25.92 38.33 -45.74
N LEU A 15 25.80 37.53 -46.80
CA LEU A 15 24.73 36.54 -46.96
C LEU A 15 24.84 35.44 -45.90
N LEU A 16 26.04 34.94 -45.59
CA LEU A 16 26.24 33.99 -44.48
C LEU A 16 25.84 34.62 -43.14
N ALA A 17 26.26 35.87 -42.88
CA ALA A 17 25.90 36.58 -41.65
C ALA A 17 24.39 36.84 -41.55
N LEU A 18 23.72 37.21 -42.65
CA LEU A 18 22.26 37.38 -42.72
C LEU A 18 21.48 36.06 -42.64
N PHE A 19 22.07 34.94 -43.07
CA PHE A 19 21.48 33.61 -42.92
C PHE A 19 21.67 33.05 -41.50
N LEU A 20 22.76 33.44 -40.82
CA LEU A 20 23.08 33.04 -39.45
C LEU A 20 22.40 33.91 -38.39
N LEU A 21 21.96 35.13 -38.71
CA LEU A 21 21.26 36.03 -37.79
C LEU A 21 19.92 35.48 -37.27
N PRO A 22 19.01 34.94 -38.12
CA PRO A 22 17.79 34.27 -37.67
C PRO A 22 18.07 32.99 -36.86
N LEU A 23 19.11 32.24 -37.26
CA LEU A 23 19.54 31.02 -36.55
C LEU A 23 20.06 31.36 -35.14
N ARG A 24 20.82 32.45 -34.98
CA ARG A 24 21.28 32.96 -33.68
C ARG A 24 20.13 33.47 -32.81
N ALA A 25 19.19 34.22 -33.38
CA ALA A 25 18.02 34.71 -32.64
C ALA A 25 17.12 33.57 -32.15
N ASN A 26 16.98 32.51 -32.94
CA ASN A 26 16.23 31.31 -32.55
C ASN A 26 16.95 30.53 -31.44
N ALA A 27 18.27 30.36 -31.53
CA ALA A 27 19.08 29.72 -30.49
C ALA A 27 19.04 30.48 -29.15
N GLU A 28 19.09 31.81 -29.17
CA GLU A 28 18.94 32.62 -27.94
C GLU A 28 17.53 32.50 -27.32
N SER A 29 16.48 32.39 -28.14
CA SER A 29 15.12 32.19 -27.63
C SER A 29 14.91 30.79 -27.04
N GLU A 30 15.50 29.77 -27.65
CA GLU A 30 15.47 28.39 -27.14
C GLU A 30 16.25 28.30 -25.82
N LEU A 31 17.46 28.85 -25.75
CA LEU A 31 18.24 28.91 -24.49
C LEU A 31 17.44 29.54 -23.35
N ARG A 32 16.80 30.69 -23.58
CA ARG A 32 15.99 31.38 -22.55
C ARG A 32 14.82 30.54 -22.07
N GLU A 33 14.18 29.81 -22.97
CA GLU A 33 13.08 28.91 -22.61
C GLU A 33 13.59 27.73 -21.77
N GLN A 34 14.73 27.13 -22.14
CA GLN A 34 15.32 26.04 -21.38
C GLN A 34 15.81 26.48 -19.99
N LEU A 35 16.44 27.65 -19.89
CA LEU A 35 16.82 28.25 -18.61
C LEU A 35 15.60 28.52 -17.72
N ARG A 36 14.48 28.95 -18.30
CA ARG A 36 13.21 29.11 -17.57
C ARG A 36 12.66 27.77 -17.08
N GLN A 37 12.75 26.72 -17.88
CA GLN A 37 12.28 25.39 -17.50
C GLN A 37 13.11 24.76 -16.38
N LEU A 38 14.37 25.15 -16.20
CA LEU A 38 15.19 24.72 -15.06
C LEU A 38 14.62 25.17 -13.70
N SER A 39 13.90 26.29 -13.64
CA SER A 39 13.20 26.77 -12.42
C SER A 39 11.74 26.35 -12.33
N ASP A 40 11.25 25.53 -13.26
CA ASP A 40 9.87 25.05 -13.20
C ASP A 40 9.73 23.99 -12.11
N ASN A 41 8.65 24.05 -11.33
CA ASN A 41 8.36 23.08 -10.26
C ASN A 41 8.13 21.65 -10.80
N SER A 42 7.90 21.48 -12.11
CA SER A 42 7.77 20.18 -12.75
C SER A 42 9.13 19.54 -13.00
N GLU A 43 9.39 18.43 -12.30
CA GLU A 43 10.59 17.61 -12.51
C GLU A 43 10.76 17.14 -13.96
N ALA A 44 9.65 16.81 -14.64
CA ALA A 44 9.69 16.39 -16.05
C ALA A 44 10.25 17.49 -16.97
N LYS A 45 9.88 18.74 -16.73
CA LYS A 45 10.38 19.88 -17.51
C LYS A 45 11.84 20.18 -17.19
N ARG A 46 12.25 20.05 -15.91
CA ARG A 46 13.65 20.19 -15.52
C ARG A 46 14.54 19.13 -16.18
N ILE A 47 14.07 17.90 -16.28
CA ILE A 47 14.78 16.81 -16.97
C ILE A 47 14.83 17.07 -18.48
N GLU A 48 13.75 17.53 -19.10
CA GLU A 48 13.72 17.91 -20.52
C GLU A 48 14.76 19.00 -20.83
N ALA A 49 14.76 20.07 -20.03
CA ALA A 49 15.74 21.14 -20.14
C ALA A 49 17.17 20.65 -19.89
N GLY A 50 17.39 19.84 -18.86
CA GLY A 50 18.70 19.25 -18.58
C GLY A 50 19.20 18.33 -19.70
N ASN A 51 18.32 17.57 -20.36
CA ASN A 51 18.67 16.77 -21.53
C ASN A 51 18.99 17.64 -22.75
N TRP A 52 18.30 18.77 -22.90
CA TRP A 52 18.65 19.75 -23.91
C TRP A 52 20.07 20.30 -23.69
N PHE A 53 20.42 20.65 -22.45
CA PHE A 53 21.79 21.04 -22.08
C PHE A 53 22.79 19.89 -22.23
N ALA A 54 22.40 18.63 -22.02
CA ALA A 54 23.27 17.48 -22.32
C ALA A 54 23.63 17.40 -23.81
N ALA A 55 22.72 17.77 -24.70
CA ALA A 55 22.92 17.73 -26.15
C ALA A 55 23.62 18.99 -26.71
N HIS A 56 23.36 20.18 -26.14
CA HIS A 56 23.78 21.47 -26.70
C HIS A 56 24.56 22.37 -25.71
N GLY A 57 24.57 22.03 -24.42
CA GLY A 57 24.94 22.94 -23.33
C GLY A 57 26.43 23.20 -23.14
N ARG A 58 27.33 22.63 -23.94
CA ARG A 58 28.77 22.91 -23.81
C ARG A 58 29.09 24.39 -24.06
N GLU A 59 28.36 25.04 -24.96
CA GLU A 59 28.50 26.47 -25.22
C GLU A 59 27.83 27.36 -24.16
N HIS A 60 27.02 26.76 -23.27
CA HIS A 60 26.25 27.43 -22.22
C HIS A 60 26.75 27.09 -20.80
N MET A 61 27.98 26.57 -20.70
CA MET A 61 28.57 26.23 -19.40
C MET A 61 28.69 27.45 -18.46
N PRO A 62 29.11 28.65 -18.92
CA PRO A 62 29.16 29.83 -18.06
C PRO A 62 27.81 30.16 -17.41
N GLU A 63 26.72 30.12 -18.19
CA GLU A 63 25.37 30.42 -17.73
C GLU A 63 24.88 29.40 -16.70
N LEU A 64 25.19 28.10 -16.90
CA LEU A 64 24.86 27.07 -15.92
C LEU A 64 25.66 27.26 -14.62
N ARG A 65 26.95 27.58 -14.70
CA ARG A 65 27.77 27.83 -13.50
C ARG A 65 27.28 29.05 -12.72
N ASP A 66 26.91 30.13 -13.40
CA ASP A 66 26.36 31.32 -12.76
C ASP A 66 25.03 31.01 -12.04
N LEU A 67 24.16 30.21 -12.67
CA LEU A 67 22.88 29.81 -12.08
C LEU A 67 23.01 28.82 -10.92
N LEU A 68 24.10 28.05 -10.88
CA LEU A 68 24.39 27.14 -9.78
C LEU A 68 24.71 27.92 -8.48
N GLU A 69 25.21 29.15 -8.60
CA GLU A 69 25.50 30.05 -7.47
C GLU A 69 24.36 31.03 -7.15
N ASP A 70 23.21 30.92 -7.83
CA ASP A 70 22.08 31.82 -7.64
C ASP A 70 21.47 31.68 -6.23
N HIS A 71 20.85 32.74 -5.73
CA HIS A 71 20.14 32.71 -4.45
C HIS A 71 18.80 31.96 -4.53
N ASP A 72 18.29 31.74 -5.73
CA ASP A 72 17.12 30.91 -5.98
C ASP A 72 17.49 29.41 -6.00
N ALA A 73 16.97 28.68 -5.01
CA ALA A 73 17.21 27.26 -4.84
C ALA A 73 16.69 26.43 -6.02
N GLU A 74 15.60 26.82 -6.68
CA GLU A 74 15.03 26.08 -7.80
C GLU A 74 15.91 26.22 -9.05
N LEU A 75 16.44 27.43 -9.29
CA LEU A 75 17.40 27.67 -10.38
C LEU A 75 18.71 26.92 -10.15
N SER A 76 19.23 26.98 -8.92
CA SER A 76 20.47 26.29 -8.56
C SER A 76 20.30 24.77 -8.66
N TYR A 77 19.14 24.24 -8.25
CA TYR A 77 18.80 22.83 -8.40
C TYR A 77 18.74 22.42 -9.87
N GLY A 78 18.01 23.18 -10.69
CA GLY A 78 17.89 22.92 -12.12
C GLY A 78 19.24 22.96 -12.82
N SER A 79 20.10 23.92 -12.47
CA SER A 79 21.47 24.00 -12.99
C SER A 79 22.31 22.79 -12.59
N ALA A 80 22.34 22.41 -11.31
CA ALA A 80 23.04 21.22 -10.85
C ALA A 80 22.60 19.96 -11.61
N LEU A 81 21.28 19.77 -11.76
CA LEU A 81 20.71 18.66 -12.52
C LEU A 81 21.17 18.65 -13.98
N ALA A 82 21.13 19.81 -14.64
CA ALA A 82 21.58 19.95 -16.03
C ALA A 82 23.06 19.58 -16.18
N LEU A 83 23.93 20.08 -15.30
CA LEU A 83 25.35 19.74 -15.27
C LEU A 83 25.56 18.23 -15.06
N GLY A 84 24.79 17.60 -14.16
CA GLY A 84 24.80 16.15 -14.00
C GLY A 84 24.37 15.39 -15.25
N LEU A 85 23.32 15.85 -15.94
CA LEU A 85 22.81 15.24 -17.18
C LEU A 85 23.81 15.34 -18.33
N MET A 86 24.61 16.41 -18.38
CA MET A 86 25.74 16.57 -19.31
C MET A 86 26.86 15.56 -19.07
N GLY A 87 26.97 14.98 -17.87
CA GLY A 87 28.01 14.01 -17.52
C GLY A 87 29.42 14.61 -17.66
N HIS A 88 30.39 13.83 -18.16
CA HIS A 88 31.78 14.31 -18.30
C HIS A 88 31.97 15.57 -19.14
N ALA A 89 30.99 15.95 -19.98
CA ALA A 89 31.05 17.22 -20.71
C ALA A 89 31.04 18.44 -19.76
N ALA A 90 30.51 18.29 -18.54
CA ALA A 90 30.48 19.31 -17.50
C ALA A 90 31.60 19.15 -16.43
N ALA A 91 32.66 18.39 -16.72
CA ALA A 91 33.76 18.20 -15.77
C ALA A 91 34.44 19.51 -15.33
N GLU A 92 34.38 20.57 -16.14
CA GLU A 92 34.92 21.90 -15.79
C GLU A 92 34.10 22.65 -14.73
N ALA A 93 32.84 22.24 -14.50
CA ALA A 93 31.97 22.75 -13.44
C ALA A 93 32.11 21.97 -12.11
N LEU A 94 33.02 21.00 -12.05
CA LEU A 94 33.25 20.21 -10.84
C LEU A 94 33.60 21.07 -9.61
N PRO A 95 34.48 22.10 -9.69
CA PRO A 95 34.75 22.96 -8.54
C PRO A 95 33.49 23.65 -8.00
N ASP A 96 32.64 24.16 -8.89
CA ASP A 96 31.40 24.86 -8.55
C ASP A 96 30.39 23.90 -7.89
N LEU A 97 30.26 22.70 -8.43
CA LEU A 97 29.46 21.63 -7.82
C LEU A 97 30.01 21.25 -6.44
N VAL A 98 31.33 21.19 -6.25
CA VAL A 98 31.94 20.89 -4.95
C VAL A 98 31.62 21.97 -3.92
N ASP A 99 31.65 23.25 -4.31
CA ASP A 99 31.31 24.36 -3.42
C ASP A 99 29.83 24.27 -2.97
N GLN A 100 28.94 23.84 -3.88
CA GLN A 100 27.53 23.63 -3.58
C GLN A 100 27.20 22.36 -2.77
N LEU A 101 28.16 21.47 -2.48
CA LEU A 101 27.88 20.31 -1.61
C LEU A 101 27.43 20.73 -0.21
N THR A 102 27.85 21.91 0.24
CA THR A 102 27.49 22.49 1.53
C THR A 102 26.19 23.31 1.48
N ASN A 103 25.54 23.42 0.33
CA ASN A 103 24.25 24.08 0.21
C ASN A 103 23.12 23.11 0.62
N PRO A 104 22.36 23.39 1.70
CA PRO A 104 21.35 22.47 2.21
C PRO A 104 20.18 22.23 1.24
N ASP A 105 19.92 23.16 0.33
CA ASP A 105 18.75 23.12 -0.57
C ASP A 105 18.97 22.20 -1.78
N ILE A 106 20.24 22.01 -2.21
CA ILE A 106 20.57 21.31 -3.46
C ILE A 106 21.63 20.21 -3.30
N ASN A 107 22.18 19.97 -2.10
CA ASN A 107 23.28 19.02 -1.90
C ASN A 107 23.01 17.61 -2.47
N ASP A 108 21.78 17.10 -2.40
CA ASP A 108 21.43 15.77 -2.90
C ASP A 108 21.61 15.65 -4.42
N VAL A 109 21.10 16.63 -5.19
CA VAL A 109 21.26 16.66 -6.66
C VAL A 109 22.71 16.92 -7.04
N VAL A 110 23.43 17.72 -6.25
CA VAL A 110 24.86 17.98 -6.46
C VAL A 110 25.69 16.71 -6.28
N VAL A 111 25.41 15.89 -5.26
CA VAL A 111 26.09 14.58 -5.07
C VAL A 111 25.93 13.70 -6.29
N GLN A 112 24.70 13.55 -6.79
CA GLN A 112 24.43 12.74 -7.99
C GLN A 112 25.09 13.33 -9.22
N SER A 113 25.12 14.65 -9.34
CA SER A 113 25.73 15.34 -10.47
C SER A 113 27.25 15.16 -10.47
N ILE A 114 27.91 15.28 -9.32
CA ILE A 114 29.36 15.02 -9.18
C ILE A 114 29.73 13.61 -9.63
N MET A 115 28.95 12.61 -9.22
CA MET A 115 29.17 11.22 -9.64
C MET A 115 29.05 11.00 -11.15
N ARG A 116 28.31 11.86 -11.86
CA ARG A 116 28.11 11.78 -13.31
C ARG A 116 29.14 12.59 -14.09
N VAL A 117 29.62 13.70 -13.54
CA VAL A 117 30.61 14.56 -14.21
C VAL A 117 32.04 14.08 -14.05
N THR A 118 32.36 13.27 -13.03
CA THR A 118 33.72 12.77 -12.80
C THR A 118 33.78 11.32 -12.33
N ASP A 119 34.75 10.57 -12.85
CA ASP A 119 35.08 9.23 -12.35
C ASP A 119 35.78 9.28 -10.98
N ASN A 120 36.33 10.44 -10.60
CA ASN A 120 37.09 10.64 -9.35
C ASN A 120 36.21 11.15 -8.19
N TRP A 121 34.90 10.93 -8.25
CA TRP A 121 33.94 11.38 -7.22
C TRP A 121 34.29 10.85 -5.82
N GLN A 122 34.90 9.67 -5.72
CA GLN A 122 35.34 9.07 -4.46
C GLN A 122 36.33 9.97 -3.72
N SER A 123 37.35 10.46 -4.44
CA SER A 123 38.36 11.37 -3.87
C SER A 123 37.73 12.70 -3.43
N VAL A 124 36.76 13.20 -4.19
CA VAL A 124 36.02 14.42 -3.87
C VAL A 124 35.26 14.25 -2.56
N PHE A 125 34.52 13.15 -2.40
CA PHE A 125 33.76 12.89 -1.17
C PHE A 125 34.66 12.59 0.02
N SER A 126 35.78 11.86 -0.15
CA SER A 126 36.76 11.63 0.93
C SER A 126 37.40 12.94 1.42
N GLN A 127 37.61 13.94 0.57
CA GLN A 127 38.11 15.24 1.03
C GLN A 127 37.12 15.92 1.99
N LEU A 128 35.82 15.74 1.78
CA LEU A 128 34.79 16.25 2.67
C LEU A 128 34.74 15.49 4.00
N THR A 129 34.90 14.17 4.01
CA THR A 129 34.97 13.39 5.27
C THR A 129 36.16 13.79 6.13
N HIS A 130 37.21 14.37 5.54
CA HIS A 130 38.37 14.92 6.24
C HIS A 130 38.34 16.46 6.38
N HIS A 131 37.19 17.10 6.13
CA HIS A 131 37.09 18.56 6.17
C HIS A 131 37.35 19.14 7.56
N LYS A 132 37.94 20.35 7.61
CA LYS A 132 38.29 21.03 8.87
C LYS A 132 37.06 21.34 9.72
N THR A 133 35.92 21.65 9.08
CA THR A 133 34.66 21.95 9.76
C THR A 133 33.83 20.70 9.95
N ALA A 134 33.12 20.61 11.07
CA ALA A 134 32.17 19.53 11.32
C ALA A 134 31.09 19.46 10.25
N TYR A 135 30.59 20.61 9.79
CA TYR A 135 29.57 20.66 8.73
C TYR A 135 30.06 20.03 7.41
N GLY A 136 31.29 20.32 6.99
CA GLY A 136 31.86 19.68 5.79
C GLY A 136 31.98 18.16 5.92
N ARG A 137 32.33 17.66 7.12
CA ARG A 137 32.36 16.21 7.38
C ARG A 137 30.98 15.57 7.41
N GLN A 138 29.96 16.26 7.93
CA GLN A 138 28.57 15.81 7.84
C GLN A 138 28.11 15.70 6.40
N VAL A 139 28.43 16.70 5.57
CA VAL A 139 28.15 16.69 4.13
C VAL A 139 28.87 15.53 3.45
N GLY A 140 30.14 15.27 3.78
CA GLY A 140 30.88 14.11 3.29
C GLY A 140 30.21 12.78 3.66
N ALA A 141 29.75 12.64 4.90
CA ALA A 141 29.00 11.46 5.34
C ALA A 141 27.68 11.29 4.57
N ARG A 142 26.92 12.36 4.36
CA ARG A 142 25.69 12.33 3.56
C ARG A 142 25.97 11.95 2.10
N ALA A 143 27.00 12.54 1.50
CA ALA A 143 27.41 12.22 0.13
C ALA A 143 27.74 10.74 -0.05
N PHE A 144 28.50 10.15 0.89
CA PHE A 144 28.74 8.71 0.89
C PHE A 144 27.49 7.89 1.20
N GLY A 145 26.53 8.39 1.98
CA GLY A 145 25.23 7.75 2.15
C GLY A 145 24.44 7.65 0.85
N LEU A 146 24.47 8.70 0.03
CA LEU A 146 23.66 8.82 -1.20
C LEU A 146 24.35 8.29 -2.46
N CYS A 147 25.63 7.92 -2.40
CA CYS A 147 26.36 7.48 -3.57
C CYS A 147 25.99 6.07 -4.06
N GLY A 148 25.27 5.27 -3.26
CA GLY A 148 24.85 3.92 -3.64
C GLY A 148 26.01 2.93 -3.83
N ARG A 149 27.22 3.26 -3.35
CA ARG A 149 28.45 2.50 -3.54
C ARG A 149 29.05 2.09 -2.21
N ALA A 150 28.55 0.97 -1.67
CA ALA A 150 28.92 0.45 -0.36
C ALA A 150 30.44 0.19 -0.20
N ASP A 151 31.10 -0.26 -1.26
CA ASP A 151 32.54 -0.55 -1.30
C ASP A 151 33.40 0.68 -0.98
N ALA A 152 32.95 1.86 -1.43
CA ALA A 152 33.61 3.13 -1.15
C ALA A 152 33.08 3.80 0.13
N ALA A 153 31.77 3.73 0.36
CA ALA A 153 31.12 4.46 1.45
C ALA A 153 31.38 3.86 2.83
N VAL A 154 31.26 2.54 3.00
CA VAL A 154 31.30 1.91 4.33
C VAL A 154 32.62 2.18 5.08
N PRO A 155 33.81 2.11 4.46
CA PRO A 155 35.07 2.41 5.16
C PRO A 155 35.13 3.85 5.70
N GLU A 156 34.76 4.82 4.87
CA GLU A 156 34.76 6.26 5.20
C GLU A 156 33.76 6.57 6.31
N LEU A 157 32.52 6.07 6.17
CA LEU A 157 31.48 6.24 7.19
C LEU A 157 31.85 5.57 8.51
N THR A 158 32.49 4.40 8.47
CA THR A 158 32.96 3.70 9.67
C THR A 158 34.00 4.52 10.44
N ALA A 159 34.90 5.20 9.73
CA ALA A 159 35.89 6.07 10.36
C ALA A 159 35.23 7.27 11.06
N LEU A 160 34.20 7.85 10.45
CA LEU A 160 33.46 9.00 11.01
C LEU A 160 32.58 8.66 12.22
N LEU A 161 32.34 7.39 12.54
CA LEU A 161 31.60 7.02 13.76
C LEU A 161 32.30 7.47 15.04
N ALA A 162 33.63 7.60 15.00
CA ALA A 162 34.45 8.02 16.12
C ALA A 162 34.76 9.54 16.11
N ASP A 163 34.08 10.32 15.27
CA ASP A 163 34.30 11.77 15.21
C ASP A 163 33.91 12.45 16.53
N ASP A 164 34.74 13.38 17.00
CA ASP A 164 34.50 14.13 18.25
C ASP A 164 33.23 14.99 18.18
N ASN A 165 32.79 15.37 16.97
CA ASN A 165 31.55 16.10 16.78
C ASN A 165 30.36 15.14 16.67
N THR A 166 29.42 15.28 17.60
CA THR A 166 28.25 14.39 17.70
C THR A 166 27.39 14.38 16.45
N ASP A 167 27.25 15.51 15.74
CA ASP A 167 26.46 15.59 14.52
C ASP A 167 27.14 14.88 13.34
N VAL A 168 28.48 14.91 13.26
CA VAL A 168 29.23 14.10 12.28
C VAL A 168 29.06 12.61 12.57
N ALA A 169 29.25 12.20 13.82
CA ALA A 169 29.11 10.81 14.24
C ALA A 169 27.69 10.27 13.97
N LYS A 170 26.65 11.08 14.24
CA LYS A 170 25.24 10.76 13.90
C LYS A 170 25.02 10.70 12.39
N ALA A 171 25.55 11.65 11.62
CA ALA A 171 25.41 11.67 10.17
C ALA A 171 26.01 10.40 9.55
N ALA A 172 27.20 9.99 10.00
CA ALA A 172 27.83 8.74 9.58
C ALA A 172 26.96 7.51 9.93
N SER A 173 26.44 7.46 11.15
CA SER A 173 25.56 6.38 11.60
C SER A 173 24.29 6.27 10.76
N ARG A 174 23.64 7.40 10.45
CA ARG A 174 22.45 7.43 9.60
C ARG A 174 22.77 7.05 8.16
N ALA A 175 23.89 7.49 7.63
CA ALA A 175 24.31 7.17 6.26
C ALA A 175 24.55 5.66 6.07
N LEU A 176 25.01 4.94 7.11
CA LEU A 176 25.18 3.48 7.05
C LEU A 176 23.87 2.69 6.87
N VAL A 177 22.71 3.29 7.19
CA VAL A 177 21.39 2.65 7.00
C VAL A 177 21.10 2.37 5.53
N TRP A 178 21.68 3.15 4.61
CA TRP A 178 21.58 2.92 3.17
C TRP A 178 22.36 1.69 2.69
N TYR A 179 23.18 1.08 3.56
CA TYR A 179 24.02 -0.08 3.27
C TYR A 179 23.80 -1.24 4.26
N PRO A 180 22.54 -1.72 4.44
CA PRO A 180 22.19 -2.64 5.52
C PRO A 180 22.91 -4.00 5.41
N LYS A 181 23.29 -4.41 4.20
CA LYS A 181 24.01 -5.66 3.91
C LYS A 181 25.52 -5.55 4.10
N ASP A 182 26.10 -4.38 3.83
CA ASP A 182 27.55 -4.21 3.69
C ASP A 182 28.20 -3.57 4.93
N ALA A 183 27.44 -2.83 5.73
CA ALA A 183 27.91 -2.10 6.91
C ALA A 183 28.30 -2.98 8.13
N ALA A 184 28.63 -4.27 7.91
CA ALA A 184 29.09 -5.18 8.96
C ALA A 184 30.34 -4.67 9.69
N ALA A 185 31.26 -4.07 8.93
CA ALA A 185 32.52 -3.55 9.44
C ALA A 185 32.32 -2.35 10.39
N ALA A 186 31.16 -1.68 10.31
CA ALA A 186 30.82 -0.54 11.14
C ALA A 186 30.33 -0.94 12.55
N VAL A 187 29.93 -2.20 12.76
CA VAL A 187 29.34 -2.68 14.03
C VAL A 187 30.21 -2.35 15.26
N PRO A 188 31.55 -2.55 15.27
CA PRO A 188 32.37 -2.16 16.42
C PRO A 188 32.36 -0.65 16.70
N GLY A 189 32.26 0.20 15.67
CA GLY A 189 32.14 1.65 15.83
C GLY A 189 30.78 2.05 16.39
N LEU A 190 29.71 1.42 15.89
CA LEU A 190 28.35 1.61 16.43
C LEU A 190 28.27 1.14 17.90
N GLU A 191 28.90 0.01 18.25
CA GLU A 191 29.01 -0.45 19.64
C GLU A 191 29.73 0.56 20.56
N ALA A 192 30.71 1.30 20.03
CA ALA A 192 31.37 2.36 20.80
C ALA A 192 30.41 3.54 21.04
N GLN A 193 29.61 3.91 20.03
CA GLN A 193 28.61 4.97 20.14
C GLN A 193 27.47 4.64 21.10
N LEU A 194 27.15 3.35 21.32
CA LEU A 194 26.21 2.92 22.37
C LEU A 194 26.63 3.36 23.77
N LYS A 195 27.91 3.74 23.98
CA LYS A 195 28.45 4.22 25.27
C LYS A 195 28.66 5.73 25.30
N HIS A 196 28.21 6.44 24.28
CA HIS A 196 28.42 7.88 24.14
C HIS A 196 27.63 8.66 25.20
N GLY A 197 28.17 9.79 25.67
CA GLY A 197 27.54 10.60 26.73
C GLY A 197 26.22 11.25 26.30
N ASP A 198 26.11 11.62 25.03
CA ASP A 198 24.89 12.15 24.41
C ASP A 198 23.89 11.02 24.06
N ALA A 199 22.67 11.13 24.59
CA ALA A 199 21.59 10.16 24.37
C ALA A 199 21.18 10.06 22.88
N SER A 200 21.22 11.16 22.13
CA SER A 200 20.86 11.17 20.71
C SER A 200 21.83 10.35 19.85
N VAL A 201 23.12 10.31 20.24
CA VAL A 201 24.12 9.45 19.60
C VAL A 201 23.84 7.98 19.92
N ARG A 202 23.54 7.65 21.19
CA ARG A 202 23.18 6.28 21.59
C ARG A 202 21.94 5.78 20.85
N ALA A 203 20.88 6.59 20.80
CA ALA A 203 19.63 6.28 20.10
C ALA A 203 19.85 6.11 18.58
N THR A 204 20.67 6.97 17.97
CA THR A 204 21.00 6.84 16.54
C THR A 204 21.77 5.55 16.26
N ALA A 205 22.74 5.19 17.11
CA ALA A 205 23.50 3.95 16.96
C ALA A 205 22.61 2.70 17.12
N LEU A 206 21.65 2.72 18.06
CA LEU A 206 20.63 1.67 18.21
C LEU A 206 19.80 1.53 16.94
N PHE A 207 19.23 2.63 16.43
CA PHE A 207 18.46 2.62 15.18
C PHE A 207 19.27 2.09 13.99
N THR A 208 20.53 2.53 13.84
CA THR A 208 21.39 2.01 12.77
C THR A 208 21.62 0.51 12.92
N LEU A 209 21.95 0.02 14.12
CA LEU A 209 22.12 -1.42 14.39
C LEU A 209 20.84 -2.21 14.13
N GLU A 210 19.69 -1.64 14.48
CA GLU A 210 18.38 -2.21 14.15
C GLU A 210 18.20 -2.30 12.64
N MET A 211 18.63 -1.33 11.84
CA MET A 211 18.41 -1.39 10.40
C MET A 211 19.35 -2.31 9.62
N LEU A 212 20.50 -2.69 10.18
CA LEU A 212 21.42 -3.62 9.52
C LEU A 212 20.83 -5.04 9.41
N ASP A 213 21.30 -5.82 8.42
CA ASP A 213 20.83 -7.19 8.21
C ASP A 213 21.36 -8.14 9.30
N GLY A 214 20.41 -8.90 9.89
CA GLY A 214 20.49 -9.48 11.24
C GLY A 214 21.48 -10.60 11.51
N SER A 215 22.34 -11.01 10.56
CA SER A 215 23.38 -12.02 10.82
C SER A 215 24.66 -11.45 11.43
N LYS A 216 24.83 -10.12 11.44
CA LYS A 216 26.08 -9.44 11.76
C LYS A 216 26.13 -8.73 13.13
N PRO A 217 25.05 -8.13 13.68
CA PRO A 217 25.13 -7.39 14.94
C PRO A 217 24.94 -8.23 16.21
N ALA A 218 24.97 -9.57 16.16
CA ALA A 218 24.87 -10.42 17.37
C ALA A 218 25.92 -10.07 18.45
N ARG A 219 27.07 -9.54 18.04
CA ARG A 219 28.12 -9.01 18.93
C ARG A 219 27.65 -7.84 19.79
N ALA A 220 26.78 -6.98 19.25
CA ALA A 220 26.26 -5.81 19.93
C ALA A 220 25.15 -6.14 20.94
N ALA A 221 24.61 -7.37 20.92
CA ALA A 221 23.44 -7.75 21.71
C ALA A 221 23.60 -7.46 23.21
N GLN A 222 24.78 -7.71 23.78
CA GLN A 222 25.01 -7.42 25.21
C GLN A 222 25.04 -5.92 25.50
N SER A 223 25.65 -5.12 24.61
CA SER A 223 25.69 -3.66 24.74
C SER A 223 24.29 -3.05 24.60
N VAL A 224 23.49 -3.56 23.66
CA VAL A 224 22.09 -3.15 23.47
C VAL A 224 21.23 -3.49 24.69
N LYS A 225 21.39 -4.70 25.27
CA LYS A 225 20.66 -5.10 26.48
C LYS A 225 20.96 -4.19 27.67
N ALA A 226 22.18 -3.70 27.80
CA ALA A 226 22.53 -2.76 28.87
C ALA A 226 21.78 -1.42 28.75
N LEU A 227 21.44 -1.00 27.52
CA LEU A 227 20.68 0.24 27.26
C LEU A 227 19.18 0.12 27.53
N LEU A 228 18.67 -1.07 27.88
CA LEU A 228 17.32 -1.22 28.44
C LEU A 228 17.18 -0.61 29.85
N ASP A 229 18.29 -0.17 30.45
CA ASP A 229 18.37 0.54 31.72
C ASP A 229 18.90 1.99 31.55
N ASP A 230 18.91 2.51 30.32
CA ASP A 230 19.42 3.85 30.04
C ASP A 230 18.56 4.93 30.74
N PRO A 231 19.16 6.00 31.29
CA PRO A 231 18.39 7.10 31.90
C PRO A 231 17.46 7.80 30.92
N ASP A 232 17.79 7.81 29.63
CA ASP A 232 16.99 8.46 28.60
C ASP A 232 15.90 7.51 28.05
N PRO A 233 14.62 7.90 28.09
CA PRO A 233 13.52 7.04 27.63
C PRO A 233 13.56 6.74 26.13
N GLN A 234 14.06 7.66 25.28
CA GLN A 234 14.20 7.41 23.84
C GLN A 234 15.23 6.31 23.58
N VAL A 235 16.32 6.32 24.36
CA VAL A 235 17.34 5.26 24.30
C VAL A 235 16.76 3.92 24.77
N ARG A 236 15.98 3.89 25.87
CA ARG A 236 15.30 2.65 26.33
C ARG A 236 14.35 2.10 25.27
N SER A 237 13.53 2.96 24.67
CA SER A 237 12.60 2.59 23.59
C SER A 237 13.33 2.01 22.38
N ALA A 238 14.36 2.68 21.87
CA ALA A 238 15.18 2.18 20.77
C ALA A 238 15.90 0.87 21.12
N ALA A 239 16.32 0.71 22.37
CA ALA A 239 16.98 -0.50 22.85
C ALA A 239 16.03 -1.70 22.88
N ILE A 240 14.74 -1.52 23.20
CA ILE A 240 13.73 -2.58 23.12
C ILE A 240 13.64 -3.13 21.70
N ASN A 241 13.40 -2.27 20.71
CA ASN A 241 13.22 -2.67 19.31
C ASN A 241 14.46 -3.37 18.76
N THR A 242 15.64 -2.79 19.03
CA THR A 242 16.93 -3.36 18.64
C THR A 242 17.17 -4.71 19.32
N ALA A 243 16.89 -4.85 20.62
CA ALA A 243 17.10 -6.09 21.37
C ALA A 243 16.25 -7.25 20.84
N VAL A 244 14.97 -7.00 20.51
CA VAL A 244 14.08 -8.02 19.92
C VAL A 244 14.62 -8.48 18.58
N LYS A 245 15.10 -7.57 17.72
CA LYS A 245 15.64 -7.94 16.40
C LYS A 245 16.94 -8.75 16.52
N LEU A 246 17.84 -8.36 17.42
CA LEU A 246 19.15 -9.01 17.57
C LEU A 246 19.10 -10.31 18.38
N SER A 247 18.10 -10.49 19.24
CA SER A 247 18.00 -11.63 20.13
C SER A 247 16.55 -12.12 20.27
N PRO A 248 15.86 -12.47 19.16
CA PRO A 248 14.44 -12.83 19.19
C PRO A 248 14.14 -14.09 20.01
N GLN A 249 15.16 -14.90 20.30
CA GLN A 249 15.05 -16.14 21.08
C GLN A 249 15.56 -16.03 22.52
N ASP A 250 15.92 -14.83 22.99
CA ASP A 250 16.43 -14.67 24.36
C ASP A 250 15.31 -14.48 25.38
N ASP A 251 14.96 -15.54 26.09
CA ASP A 251 13.92 -15.53 27.12
C ASP A 251 14.26 -14.61 28.32
N ALA A 252 15.52 -14.19 28.51
CA ALA A 252 15.85 -13.19 29.51
C ALA A 252 15.23 -11.81 29.18
N LEU A 253 15.02 -11.52 27.89
CA LEU A 253 14.34 -10.30 27.45
C LEU A 253 12.87 -10.29 27.86
N VAL A 254 12.20 -11.44 27.92
CA VAL A 254 10.80 -11.52 28.40
C VAL A 254 10.70 -10.95 29.81
N LYS A 255 11.59 -11.35 30.72
CA LYS A 255 11.61 -10.82 32.10
C LYS A 255 11.87 -9.32 32.12
N LYS A 256 12.83 -8.85 31.32
CA LYS A 256 13.19 -7.44 31.26
C LYS A 256 12.04 -6.58 30.71
N PHE A 257 11.43 -6.97 29.59
CA PHE A 257 10.29 -6.27 29.01
C PHE A 257 9.05 -6.32 29.92
N THR A 258 8.83 -7.42 30.65
CA THR A 258 7.76 -7.50 31.66
C THR A 258 7.94 -6.43 32.74
N ALA A 259 9.17 -6.16 33.19
CA ALA A 259 9.45 -5.09 34.14
C ALA A 259 9.25 -3.69 33.51
N MET A 260 9.62 -3.52 32.24
CA MET A 260 9.47 -2.26 31.50
C MET A 260 8.00 -1.90 31.18
N LEU A 261 7.04 -2.81 31.38
CA LEU A 261 5.61 -2.47 31.39
C LEU A 261 5.23 -1.48 32.51
N GLU A 262 6.12 -1.25 33.48
CA GLU A 262 5.96 -0.26 34.54
C GLU A 262 6.86 0.97 34.37
N ASP A 263 7.50 1.11 33.22
CA ASP A 263 8.34 2.27 32.95
C ASP A 263 7.54 3.58 33.10
N GLU A 264 8.20 4.64 33.58
CA GLU A 264 7.59 5.96 33.73
C GLU A 264 7.15 6.53 32.38
N ASP A 265 7.92 6.24 31.34
CA ASP A 265 7.69 6.73 29.99
C ASP A 265 6.65 5.85 29.26
N PRO A 266 5.56 6.44 28.72
CA PRO A 266 4.55 5.68 28.00
C PRO A 266 5.04 4.97 26.75
N GLU A 267 5.95 5.57 25.99
CA GLU A 267 6.49 4.97 24.76
C GLU A 267 7.29 3.71 25.09
N VAL A 268 8.07 3.75 26.17
CA VAL A 268 8.80 2.57 26.66
C VAL A 268 7.85 1.45 27.04
N ARG A 269 6.74 1.74 27.73
CA ARG A 269 5.73 0.73 28.09
C ARG A 269 5.07 0.10 26.87
N VAL A 270 4.69 0.90 25.87
CA VAL A 270 4.10 0.42 24.61
C VAL A 270 5.06 -0.48 23.86
N ASN A 271 6.30 -0.03 23.70
CA ASN A 271 7.34 -0.80 23.02
C ASN A 271 7.63 -2.11 23.76
N ALA A 272 7.60 -2.12 25.10
CA ALA A 272 7.77 -3.33 25.89
C ALA A 272 6.62 -4.33 25.68
N ALA A 273 5.37 -3.86 25.65
CA ALA A 273 4.21 -4.70 25.35
C ALA A 273 4.27 -5.27 23.92
N PHE A 274 4.58 -4.44 22.94
CA PHE A 274 4.76 -4.89 21.55
C PHE A 274 5.94 -5.86 21.40
N ALA A 275 7.04 -5.63 22.12
CA ALA A 275 8.15 -6.57 22.16
C ALA A 275 7.70 -7.93 22.70
N LEU A 276 6.92 -7.97 23.78
CA LEU A 276 6.38 -9.21 24.35
C LEU A 276 5.47 -9.97 23.37
N SER A 277 4.67 -9.27 22.55
CA SER A 277 3.83 -9.93 21.53
C SER A 277 4.66 -10.75 20.54
N ARG A 278 5.86 -10.26 20.17
CA ARG A 278 6.80 -10.95 19.25
C ARG A 278 7.40 -12.22 19.86
N PHE A 279 7.38 -12.38 21.18
CA PHE A 279 7.77 -13.64 21.83
C PHE A 279 6.64 -14.68 21.85
N GLY A 280 5.40 -14.26 21.59
CA GLY A 280 4.21 -15.12 21.58
C GLY A 280 4.06 -15.89 22.89
N SER A 281 3.80 -17.19 22.81
CA SER A 281 3.60 -18.06 23.98
C SER A 281 4.77 -18.09 24.98
N ARG A 282 5.99 -17.73 24.57
CA ARG A 282 7.15 -17.63 25.49
C ARG A 282 7.02 -16.46 26.47
N ALA A 283 6.18 -15.47 26.17
CA ALA A 283 5.88 -14.36 27.06
C ALA A 283 4.80 -14.68 28.11
N ALA A 284 4.43 -15.95 28.32
CA ALA A 284 3.40 -16.35 29.28
C ALA A 284 3.62 -15.84 30.71
N SER A 285 4.86 -15.63 31.14
CA SER A 285 5.16 -15.03 32.46
C SER A 285 4.74 -13.57 32.59
N ALA A 286 4.47 -12.87 31.49
CA ALA A 286 4.06 -11.47 31.46
C ALA A 286 2.54 -11.27 31.57
N VAL A 287 1.73 -12.34 31.51
CA VAL A 287 0.27 -12.29 31.42
C VAL A 287 -0.36 -11.46 32.55
N GLU A 288 0.04 -11.72 33.80
CA GLU A 288 -0.49 -10.98 34.96
C GLU A 288 -0.18 -9.48 34.84
N LYS A 289 1.05 -9.15 34.41
CA LYS A 289 1.47 -7.76 34.27
C LYS A 289 0.75 -7.04 33.14
N LEU A 290 0.58 -7.70 32.01
CA LEU A 290 -0.18 -7.17 30.87
C LEU A 290 -1.64 -6.96 31.26
N ALA A 291 -2.26 -7.90 31.99
CA ALA A 291 -3.62 -7.73 32.50
C ALA A 291 -3.76 -6.54 33.46
N ASP A 292 -2.79 -6.37 34.36
CA ASP A 292 -2.73 -5.22 35.26
C ASP A 292 -2.63 -3.89 34.50
N THR A 293 -1.86 -3.83 33.41
CA THR A 293 -1.72 -2.60 32.61
C THR A 293 -3.04 -2.14 32.00
N LEU A 294 -3.89 -3.07 31.55
CA LEU A 294 -5.23 -2.77 31.03
C LEU A 294 -6.15 -2.14 32.09
N GLY A 295 -5.95 -2.47 33.38
CA GLY A 295 -6.77 -1.98 34.49
C GLY A 295 -6.36 -0.61 35.05
N ARG A 296 -5.21 -0.05 34.64
CA ARG A 296 -4.71 1.22 35.19
C ARG A 296 -5.41 2.42 34.53
N LYS A 297 -6.28 3.10 35.30
CA LYS A 297 -6.97 4.35 34.90
C LYS A 297 -6.06 5.46 34.34
N LEU A 298 -4.79 5.49 34.73
CA LEU A 298 -3.79 6.47 34.27
C LEU A 298 -3.52 6.41 32.76
N TRP A 299 -3.86 5.29 32.14
CA TRP A 299 -3.64 5.01 30.72
C TRP A 299 -4.63 5.72 29.78
N TYR A 300 -5.74 6.21 30.34
CA TYR A 300 -6.84 6.88 29.63
C TYR A 300 -6.80 8.42 29.74
N LEU A 301 -5.78 8.99 30.41
CA LEU A 301 -5.71 10.43 30.70
C LEU A 301 -4.78 11.22 29.77
N ALA A 302 -4.14 10.57 28.78
CA ALA A 302 -3.51 11.32 27.69
C ALA A 302 -4.62 11.99 26.86
N PRO A 303 -4.55 13.31 26.59
CA PRO A 303 -5.62 14.00 25.88
C PRO A 303 -5.90 13.30 24.55
N TYR A 304 -7.17 12.97 24.33
CA TYR A 304 -7.71 12.26 23.17
C TYR A 304 -7.08 12.76 21.86
N SER A 305 -6.71 11.81 20.99
CA SER A 305 -6.21 11.91 19.59
C SER A 305 -4.71 11.74 19.31
N SER A 306 -3.87 11.35 20.28
CA SER A 306 -2.52 10.87 19.95
C SER A 306 -2.50 9.36 19.69
N GLU A 307 -1.82 8.93 18.62
CA GLU A 307 -1.53 7.53 18.28
C GLU A 307 -0.96 6.75 19.47
N LEU A 308 -0.22 7.44 20.33
CA LEU A 308 0.33 6.88 21.56
C LEU A 308 -0.75 6.40 22.53
N ALA A 309 -1.92 7.05 22.63
CA ALA A 309 -3.00 6.71 23.55
C ALA A 309 -3.80 5.46 23.10
N THR A 310 -3.95 5.25 21.79
CA THR A 310 -4.58 4.04 21.22
C THR A 310 -3.63 2.85 21.27
N ASN A 311 -2.37 3.05 20.86
CA ASN A 311 -1.32 2.00 20.90
C ASN A 311 -1.08 1.50 22.31
N ASN A 312 -1.34 2.39 23.25
CA ASN A 312 -1.30 2.15 24.67
C ASN A 312 -2.17 0.93 25.04
N VAL A 313 -3.49 0.93 24.81
CA VAL A 313 -4.34 -0.22 25.23
C VAL A 313 -4.19 -1.39 24.26
N TRP A 314 -3.95 -1.08 22.99
CA TRP A 314 -3.78 -2.07 21.93
C TRP A 314 -2.55 -2.96 22.14
N ALA A 315 -1.38 -2.42 22.50
CA ALA A 315 -0.15 -3.22 22.58
C ALA A 315 -0.21 -4.33 23.65
N PRO A 316 -0.74 -4.10 24.87
CA PRO A 316 -0.98 -5.18 25.83
C PRO A 316 -2.02 -6.20 25.35
N LEU A 317 -3.09 -5.78 24.67
CA LEU A 317 -4.07 -6.67 24.07
C LEU A 317 -3.43 -7.58 23.01
N ALA A 318 -2.69 -7.00 22.07
CA ALA A 318 -1.95 -7.72 21.04
C ALA A 318 -0.94 -8.72 21.65
N ALA A 319 -0.26 -8.34 22.74
CA ALA A 319 0.65 -9.23 23.46
C ALA A 319 -0.09 -10.42 24.08
N LEU A 320 -1.23 -10.18 24.74
CA LEU A 320 -2.06 -11.25 25.31
C LEU A 320 -2.60 -12.19 24.23
N GLY A 321 -3.06 -11.64 23.11
CA GLY A 321 -3.51 -12.40 21.94
C GLY A 321 -2.40 -13.31 21.38
N ALA A 322 -1.20 -12.77 21.16
CA ALA A 322 -0.04 -13.52 20.67
C ALA A 322 0.47 -14.58 21.67
N ILE A 323 0.31 -14.36 22.98
CA ILE A 323 0.58 -15.38 24.01
C ILE A 323 -0.42 -16.55 23.88
N GLY A 324 -1.65 -16.29 23.42
CA GLY A 324 -2.66 -17.29 23.12
C GLY A 324 -3.24 -17.93 24.39
N PRO A 325 -3.48 -19.26 24.41
CA PRO A 325 -4.19 -19.93 25.51
C PRO A 325 -3.60 -19.75 26.92
N ALA A 326 -2.31 -19.44 27.04
CA ALA A 326 -1.69 -19.16 28.34
C ALA A 326 -2.17 -17.83 28.95
N ALA A 327 -2.72 -16.91 28.14
CA ALA A 327 -3.25 -15.63 28.58
C ALA A 327 -4.70 -15.68 29.11
N LYS A 328 -5.31 -16.87 29.21
CA LYS A 328 -6.67 -17.03 29.80
C LYS A 328 -6.89 -16.34 31.15
N PRO A 329 -5.91 -16.28 32.08
CA PRO A 329 -6.06 -15.53 33.33
C PRO A 329 -6.33 -14.03 33.14
N ALA A 330 -5.97 -13.43 31.99
CA ALA A 330 -6.20 -12.02 31.69
C ALA A 330 -7.62 -11.71 31.17
N LEU A 331 -8.41 -12.73 30.80
CA LEU A 331 -9.74 -12.54 30.20
C LEU A 331 -10.69 -11.66 31.04
N PRO A 332 -10.71 -11.70 32.39
CA PRO A 332 -11.54 -10.80 33.17
C PRO A 332 -11.18 -9.31 32.99
N ALA A 333 -9.91 -8.98 32.74
CA ALA A 333 -9.48 -7.62 32.44
C ALA A 333 -9.85 -7.23 31.01
N VAL A 334 -9.61 -8.13 30.05
CA VAL A 334 -9.94 -7.91 28.63
C VAL A 334 -11.45 -7.72 28.42
N ARG A 335 -12.30 -8.52 29.08
CA ARG A 335 -13.76 -8.41 28.94
C ARG A 335 -14.34 -7.07 29.40
N LYS A 336 -13.67 -6.36 30.31
CA LYS A 336 -14.10 -5.00 30.72
C LYS A 336 -13.95 -3.95 29.60
N LEU A 337 -13.13 -4.24 28.59
CA LEU A 337 -12.89 -3.36 27.45
C LEU A 337 -13.89 -3.57 26.31
N LEU A 338 -14.77 -4.58 26.39
CA LEU A 338 -15.84 -4.76 25.41
C LEU A 338 -16.86 -3.62 25.47
N ASP A 339 -17.01 -2.97 26.62
CA ASP A 339 -17.90 -1.82 26.80
C ASP A 339 -17.27 -0.49 26.33
N ASP A 340 -15.99 -0.50 25.92
CA ASP A 340 -15.25 0.67 25.45
C ASP A 340 -15.24 0.71 23.91
N PRO A 341 -15.94 1.65 23.26
CA PRO A 341 -16.09 1.67 21.80
C PRO A 341 -14.76 1.80 21.04
N TYR A 342 -13.70 2.32 21.67
CA TYR A 342 -12.39 2.45 21.03
C TYR A 342 -11.57 1.15 21.06
N HIS A 343 -11.90 0.23 21.98
CA HIS A 343 -11.10 -0.96 22.24
C HIS A 343 -11.90 -2.27 22.16
N ALA A 344 -13.22 -2.20 21.95
CA ALA A 344 -14.11 -3.35 21.92
C ALA A 344 -13.68 -4.39 20.87
N LEU A 345 -13.37 -3.97 19.64
CA LEU A 345 -12.92 -4.86 18.56
C LEU A 345 -11.63 -5.60 18.95
N ASN A 346 -10.60 -4.84 19.38
CA ASN A 346 -9.32 -5.39 19.81
C ASN A 346 -9.46 -6.34 21.02
N ALA A 347 -10.36 -6.01 21.96
CA ALA A 347 -10.64 -6.85 23.12
C ALA A 347 -11.34 -8.15 22.71
N ALA A 348 -12.32 -8.07 21.80
CA ALA A 348 -13.01 -9.23 21.26
C ALA A 348 -12.07 -10.15 20.47
N GLU A 349 -11.20 -9.58 19.64
CA GLU A 349 -10.16 -10.33 18.94
C GLU A 349 -9.18 -11.01 19.90
N THR A 350 -8.76 -10.30 20.94
CA THR A 350 -7.90 -10.88 22.00
C THR A 350 -8.61 -12.05 22.71
N ILE A 351 -9.90 -11.91 23.03
CA ILE A 351 -10.69 -13.01 23.64
C ILE A 351 -10.73 -14.22 22.72
N TRP A 352 -10.97 -14.00 21.43
CA TRP A 352 -10.99 -15.04 20.42
C TRP A 352 -9.62 -15.75 20.30
N GLN A 353 -8.52 -15.01 20.15
CA GLN A 353 -7.17 -15.56 20.05
C GLN A 353 -6.74 -16.34 21.31
N VAL A 354 -7.15 -15.87 22.51
CA VAL A 354 -6.78 -16.48 23.79
C VAL A 354 -7.63 -17.69 24.16
N SER A 355 -8.90 -17.69 23.80
CA SER A 355 -9.85 -18.70 24.31
C SER A 355 -10.57 -19.51 23.23
N GLY A 356 -10.55 -19.06 21.98
CA GLY A 356 -11.37 -19.57 20.89
C GLY A 356 -12.84 -19.11 20.95
N ASP A 357 -13.20 -18.27 21.93
CA ASP A 357 -14.53 -17.68 22.07
C ASP A 357 -14.70 -16.54 21.04
N ALA A 358 -15.27 -16.87 19.88
CA ALA A 358 -15.51 -15.91 18.82
C ALA A 358 -16.79 -15.06 19.03
N ALA A 359 -17.66 -15.41 19.99
CA ALA A 359 -18.99 -14.81 20.10
C ALA A 359 -18.97 -13.27 20.28
N PRO A 360 -18.11 -12.68 21.13
CA PRO A 360 -18.03 -11.22 21.23
C PRO A 360 -17.54 -10.57 19.93
N LEU A 361 -16.64 -11.24 19.20
CA LEU A 361 -16.08 -10.72 17.95
C LEU A 361 -17.10 -10.80 16.81
N VAL A 362 -17.85 -11.91 16.74
CA VAL A 362 -18.97 -12.08 15.81
C VAL A 362 -19.98 -10.94 16.00
N GLY A 363 -20.43 -10.66 17.22
CA GLY A 363 -21.41 -9.58 17.44
C GLY A 363 -20.93 -8.19 17.03
N ILE A 364 -19.64 -7.87 17.23
CA ILE A 364 -19.08 -6.58 16.76
C ILE A 364 -19.02 -6.54 15.23
N VAL A 365 -18.63 -7.64 14.59
CA VAL A 365 -18.58 -7.72 13.13
C VAL A 365 -19.98 -7.62 12.54
N GLU A 366 -21.01 -8.23 13.15
CA GLU A 366 -22.41 -8.04 12.74
C GLU A 366 -22.78 -6.55 12.68
N ASP A 367 -22.50 -5.80 13.76
CA ASP A 367 -22.75 -4.36 13.82
C ASP A 367 -21.99 -3.57 12.73
N GLU A 368 -20.76 -3.99 12.40
CA GLU A 368 -19.96 -3.38 11.33
C GLU A 368 -20.53 -3.65 9.93
N LEU A 369 -20.95 -4.89 9.66
CA LEU A 369 -21.56 -5.29 8.40
C LEU A 369 -22.90 -4.58 8.17
N GLU A 370 -23.64 -4.25 9.23
CA GLU A 370 -24.90 -3.52 9.18
C GLU A 370 -24.75 -1.99 9.19
N SER A 371 -23.54 -1.46 9.41
CA SER A 371 -23.31 -0.02 9.65
C SER A 371 -23.65 0.89 8.46
N GLY A 372 -23.71 0.34 7.24
CA GLY A 372 -23.89 1.10 6.00
C GLY A 372 -22.65 1.92 5.58
N ASP A 373 -21.60 1.94 6.40
CA ASP A 373 -20.33 2.59 6.09
C ASP A 373 -19.40 1.61 5.35
N ALA A 374 -18.91 2.01 4.18
CA ALA A 374 -18.15 1.10 3.32
C ALA A 374 -16.81 0.67 3.93
N GLU A 375 -16.16 1.54 4.70
CA GLU A 375 -14.87 1.25 5.33
C GLU A 375 -15.06 0.23 6.45
N ARG A 376 -16.05 0.46 7.32
CA ARG A 376 -16.42 -0.46 8.40
C ARG A 376 -16.87 -1.82 7.88
N ILE A 377 -17.67 -1.86 6.82
CA ILE A 377 -18.11 -3.11 6.19
C ILE A 377 -16.90 -3.90 5.68
N LEU A 378 -15.95 -3.25 5.00
CA LEU A 378 -14.76 -3.92 4.48
C LEU A 378 -13.84 -4.42 5.60
N GLU A 379 -13.70 -3.65 6.69
CA GLU A 379 -12.97 -4.07 7.89
C GLU A 379 -13.62 -5.32 8.52
N GLY A 380 -14.93 -5.27 8.78
CA GLY A 380 -15.69 -6.39 9.33
C GLY A 380 -15.65 -7.64 8.44
N LEU A 381 -15.72 -7.48 7.12
CA LEU A 381 -15.51 -8.59 6.17
C LEU A 381 -14.10 -9.18 6.27
N GLY A 382 -13.08 -8.35 6.47
CA GLY A 382 -11.71 -8.79 6.73
C GLY A 382 -11.61 -9.67 7.98
N VAL A 383 -12.20 -9.22 9.08
CA VAL A 383 -12.26 -9.99 10.35
C VAL A 383 -13.04 -11.29 10.18
N ALA A 384 -14.18 -11.24 9.50
CA ALA A 384 -15.01 -12.42 9.20
C ALA A 384 -14.24 -13.48 8.40
N ARG A 385 -13.40 -13.05 7.45
CA ARG A 385 -12.50 -13.96 6.73
C ARG A 385 -11.53 -14.67 7.67
N ASP A 386 -10.92 -13.91 8.58
CA ASP A 386 -9.89 -14.42 9.49
C ASP A 386 -10.47 -15.37 10.55
N LEU A 387 -11.75 -15.18 10.94
CA LEU A 387 -12.53 -16.14 11.73
C LEU A 387 -12.74 -17.49 11.02
N GLY A 388 -12.73 -17.49 9.68
CA GLY A 388 -13.00 -18.67 8.86
C GLY A 388 -14.29 -19.38 9.27
N LYS A 389 -14.25 -20.70 9.50
CA LYS A 389 -15.44 -21.50 9.86
C LYS A 389 -16.13 -21.06 11.15
N GLN A 390 -15.45 -20.32 12.03
CA GLN A 390 -16.06 -19.79 13.26
C GLN A 390 -16.94 -18.56 12.99
N GLY A 391 -16.76 -17.89 11.84
CA GLY A 391 -17.60 -16.79 11.39
C GLY A 391 -18.90 -17.23 10.70
N ARG A 392 -19.30 -18.50 10.83
CA ARG A 392 -20.52 -19.02 10.16
C ARG A 392 -21.81 -18.33 10.58
N GLU A 393 -21.83 -17.70 11.74
CA GLU A 393 -22.97 -16.94 12.23
C GLU A 393 -23.17 -15.64 11.44
N LEU A 394 -22.09 -15.07 10.86
CA LEU A 394 -22.09 -13.84 10.05
C LEU A 394 -22.63 -14.04 8.63
N LEU A 395 -22.82 -15.29 8.23
CA LEU A 395 -23.19 -15.67 6.88
C LEU A 395 -24.47 -14.98 6.37
N PRO A 396 -25.56 -14.80 7.17
CA PRO A 396 -26.74 -14.07 6.73
C PRO A 396 -26.43 -12.62 6.35
N ASP A 397 -25.64 -11.91 7.13
CA ASP A 397 -25.32 -10.49 6.91
C ASP A 397 -24.41 -10.34 5.69
N ILE A 398 -23.38 -11.17 5.58
CA ILE A 398 -22.50 -11.24 4.41
C ILE A 398 -23.31 -11.54 3.13
N SER A 399 -24.33 -12.39 3.22
CA SER A 399 -25.16 -12.72 2.06
C SER A 399 -25.97 -11.53 1.57
N ARG A 400 -26.45 -10.66 2.47
CA ARG A 400 -27.14 -9.41 2.08
C ARG A 400 -26.19 -8.45 1.38
N LEU A 401 -24.92 -8.39 1.82
CA LEU A 401 -23.90 -7.51 1.22
C LEU A 401 -23.54 -7.87 -0.22
N LEU A 402 -23.88 -9.07 -0.70
CA LEU A 402 -23.74 -9.43 -2.11
C LEU A 402 -24.69 -8.66 -3.04
N LEU A 403 -25.76 -8.09 -2.47
CA LEU A 403 -26.70 -7.21 -3.14
C LEU A 403 -26.25 -5.74 -3.09
N SER A 404 -25.13 -5.42 -2.42
CA SER A 404 -24.62 -4.05 -2.31
C SER A 404 -24.38 -3.43 -3.69
N ASP A 405 -24.70 -2.15 -3.86
CA ASP A 405 -24.40 -1.40 -5.09
C ASP A 405 -22.90 -1.20 -5.30
N GLN A 406 -22.10 -1.30 -4.23
CA GLN A 406 -20.66 -1.13 -4.29
C GLN A 406 -19.96 -2.41 -4.72
N ALA A 407 -19.23 -2.33 -5.84
CA ALA A 407 -18.54 -3.49 -6.42
C ALA A 407 -17.51 -4.12 -5.46
N LEU A 408 -16.79 -3.30 -4.69
CA LEU A 408 -15.78 -3.77 -3.74
C LEU A 408 -16.40 -4.62 -2.62
N ILE A 409 -17.50 -4.15 -2.01
CA ILE A 409 -18.22 -4.88 -0.95
C ILE A 409 -18.74 -6.21 -1.47
N ARG A 410 -19.32 -6.24 -2.67
CA ARG A 410 -19.78 -7.49 -3.29
C ARG A 410 -18.64 -8.49 -3.47
N GLN A 411 -17.51 -8.04 -4.02
CA GLN A 411 -16.37 -8.91 -4.26
C GLN A 411 -15.81 -9.47 -2.95
N ALA A 412 -15.58 -8.60 -1.95
CA ALA A 412 -15.10 -9.01 -0.64
C ALA A 412 -16.06 -10.02 0.01
N SER A 413 -17.38 -9.80 -0.08
CA SER A 413 -18.39 -10.72 0.46
C SER A 413 -18.33 -12.11 -0.18
N VAL A 414 -18.12 -12.20 -1.50
CA VAL A 414 -17.93 -13.49 -2.20
C VAL A 414 -16.68 -14.21 -1.70
N GLU A 415 -15.56 -13.49 -1.60
CA GLU A 415 -14.30 -14.05 -1.12
C GLU A 415 -14.43 -14.58 0.31
N VAL A 416 -15.03 -13.79 1.20
CA VAL A 416 -15.25 -14.17 2.61
C VAL A 416 -16.17 -15.37 2.71
N MET A 417 -17.28 -15.40 1.97
CA MET A 417 -18.17 -16.57 1.97
C MET A 417 -17.43 -17.84 1.56
N SER A 418 -16.52 -17.79 0.58
CA SER A 418 -15.76 -18.97 0.17
C SER A 418 -14.89 -19.53 1.31
N VAL A 419 -14.38 -18.67 2.18
CA VAL A 419 -13.52 -19.03 3.33
C VAL A 419 -14.34 -19.56 4.52
N ILE A 420 -15.50 -18.95 4.80
CA ILE A 420 -16.36 -19.32 5.94
C ILE A 420 -17.20 -20.57 5.64
N ALA A 421 -17.74 -20.66 4.43
CA ALA A 421 -18.69 -21.69 4.02
C ALA A 421 -18.01 -22.99 3.57
N ASP A 422 -16.78 -22.90 3.04
CA ASP A 422 -15.97 -24.03 2.53
C ASP A 422 -16.57 -24.74 1.28
N ASP A 423 -17.63 -24.18 0.66
CA ASP A 423 -18.30 -24.74 -0.54
C ASP A 423 -19.19 -23.67 -1.25
N PRO A 424 -19.04 -23.46 -2.58
CA PRO A 424 -19.98 -22.68 -3.40
C PRO A 424 -21.47 -23.07 -3.24
N GLY A 425 -21.77 -24.34 -2.96
CA GLY A 425 -23.13 -24.82 -2.73
C GLY A 425 -23.81 -24.18 -1.52
N MET A 426 -23.06 -23.84 -0.47
CA MET A 426 -23.59 -23.17 0.70
C MET A 426 -23.92 -21.71 0.41
N ALA A 427 -23.09 -20.98 -0.36
CA ALA A 427 -23.43 -19.64 -0.82
C ALA A 427 -24.77 -19.63 -1.59
N ALA A 428 -24.96 -20.62 -2.47
CA ALA A 428 -26.22 -20.79 -3.18
C ALA A 428 -27.40 -21.16 -2.25
N GLU A 429 -27.18 -21.95 -1.19
CA GLU A 429 -28.19 -22.22 -0.16
C GLU A 429 -28.65 -20.94 0.53
N MET A 430 -27.73 -20.01 0.78
CA MET A 430 -28.07 -18.74 1.42
C MET A 430 -28.89 -17.84 0.52
N TYR A 431 -28.52 -17.71 -0.76
CA TYR A 431 -29.34 -17.02 -1.74
C TYR A 431 -30.72 -17.69 -1.91
N ALA A 432 -30.80 -19.02 -1.81
CA ALA A 432 -32.09 -19.71 -1.82
C ALA A 432 -32.98 -19.31 -0.62
N ARG A 433 -32.39 -19.18 0.57
CA ARG A 433 -33.11 -18.70 1.76
C ARG A 433 -33.55 -17.25 1.59
N LEU A 434 -32.65 -16.37 1.15
CA LEU A 434 -32.98 -14.97 0.87
C LEU A 434 -34.08 -14.84 -0.19
N LEU A 435 -34.08 -15.71 -1.21
CA LEU A 435 -35.13 -15.73 -2.25
C LEU A 435 -36.52 -15.94 -1.65
N SER A 436 -36.63 -16.74 -0.59
CA SER A 436 -37.90 -17.03 0.09
C SER A 436 -38.44 -15.84 0.91
N GLU A 437 -37.55 -14.93 1.33
CA GLU A 437 -37.87 -13.75 2.15
C GLU A 437 -38.02 -12.47 1.29
N ALA A 438 -37.34 -12.42 0.15
CA ALA A 438 -37.28 -11.26 -0.73
C ALA A 438 -38.61 -10.97 -1.45
N SER A 439 -38.78 -9.72 -1.90
CA SER A 439 -39.92 -9.30 -2.72
C SER A 439 -39.52 -8.26 -3.76
N GLY A 440 -40.28 -8.17 -4.86
CA GLY A 440 -40.04 -7.19 -5.92
C GLY A 440 -38.64 -7.32 -6.53
N ASP A 441 -37.95 -6.19 -6.69
CA ASP A 441 -36.66 -6.10 -7.39
C ASP A 441 -35.55 -6.92 -6.71
N GLU A 442 -35.59 -7.05 -5.37
CA GLU A 442 -34.64 -7.88 -4.62
C GLU A 442 -34.65 -9.33 -5.11
N ARG A 443 -35.84 -9.85 -5.41
CA ARG A 443 -36.02 -11.23 -5.88
C ARG A 443 -35.38 -11.43 -7.26
N LEU A 444 -35.44 -10.40 -8.12
CA LEU A 444 -34.80 -10.42 -9.44
C LEU A 444 -33.27 -10.42 -9.35
N VAL A 445 -32.70 -9.66 -8.42
CA VAL A 445 -31.25 -9.65 -8.19
C VAL A 445 -30.78 -11.02 -7.68
N ILE A 446 -31.50 -11.61 -6.72
CA ILE A 446 -31.18 -12.93 -6.16
C ILE A 446 -31.24 -14.02 -7.23
N LEU A 447 -32.26 -14.02 -8.09
CA LEU A 447 -32.38 -14.99 -9.20
C LEU A 447 -31.20 -14.90 -10.16
N ASN A 448 -30.76 -13.69 -10.52
CA ASN A 448 -29.58 -13.51 -11.37
C ASN A 448 -28.31 -14.08 -10.71
N ARG A 449 -28.13 -13.88 -9.39
CA ARG A 449 -26.99 -14.45 -8.66
C ARG A 449 -27.04 -15.95 -8.58
N LEU A 450 -28.19 -16.54 -8.29
CA LEU A 450 -28.40 -18.00 -8.33
C LEU A 450 -28.08 -18.60 -9.70
N ARG A 451 -28.39 -17.87 -10.78
CA ARG A 451 -28.03 -18.28 -12.14
C ARG A 451 -26.52 -18.29 -12.38
N ASP A 452 -25.77 -17.33 -11.84
CA ASP A 452 -24.30 -17.27 -11.96
C ASP A 452 -23.62 -18.49 -11.32
N PHE A 453 -24.20 -19.06 -10.25
CA PHE A 453 -23.72 -20.29 -9.63
C PHE A 453 -24.01 -21.57 -10.46
N GLY A 454 -24.93 -21.51 -11.42
CA GLY A 454 -25.27 -22.65 -12.28
C GLY A 454 -25.58 -23.93 -11.48
N LYS A 455 -24.90 -25.04 -11.80
CA LYS A 455 -25.19 -26.36 -11.20
C LYS A 455 -24.96 -26.44 -9.69
N ASP A 456 -24.16 -25.52 -9.13
CA ASP A 456 -23.88 -25.49 -7.70
C ASP A 456 -25.07 -24.93 -6.90
N ALA A 457 -26.02 -24.24 -7.56
CA ALA A 457 -27.24 -23.72 -6.95
C ALA A 457 -28.45 -24.67 -6.96
N LYS A 458 -28.24 -25.98 -7.12
CA LYS A 458 -29.33 -26.98 -7.09
C LYS A 458 -30.20 -26.92 -5.85
N VAL A 459 -29.62 -26.53 -4.71
CA VAL A 459 -30.33 -26.33 -3.45
C VAL A 459 -31.43 -25.26 -3.53
N ALA A 460 -31.35 -24.32 -4.49
CA ALA A 460 -32.34 -23.26 -4.68
C ALA A 460 -33.56 -23.67 -5.51
N LEU A 461 -33.51 -24.82 -6.20
CA LEU A 461 -34.59 -25.28 -7.10
C LEU A 461 -35.97 -25.31 -6.43
N PRO A 462 -36.14 -25.76 -5.17
CA PRO A 462 -37.45 -25.78 -4.52
C PRO A 462 -38.07 -24.38 -4.38
N GLU A 463 -37.27 -23.38 -4.01
CA GLU A 463 -37.75 -21.99 -3.84
C GLU A 463 -38.02 -21.34 -5.21
N ILE A 464 -37.15 -21.58 -6.21
CA ILE A 464 -37.37 -21.11 -7.58
C ILE A 464 -38.67 -21.70 -8.16
N ASN A 465 -38.96 -22.98 -7.90
CA ASN A 465 -40.16 -23.63 -8.40
C ASN A 465 -41.45 -23.02 -7.83
N LYS A 466 -41.42 -22.49 -6.60
CA LYS A 466 -42.58 -21.75 -6.04
C LYS A 466 -42.87 -20.47 -6.83
N LEU A 467 -41.83 -19.82 -7.36
CA LEU A 467 -41.97 -18.59 -8.15
C LEU A 467 -42.58 -18.84 -9.54
N LEU A 468 -42.47 -20.07 -10.08
CA LEU A 468 -43.10 -20.43 -11.35
C LEU A 468 -44.64 -20.43 -11.30
N ALA A 469 -45.24 -20.34 -10.12
CA ALA A 469 -46.68 -20.13 -9.93
C ALA A 469 -47.07 -18.64 -9.78
N GLY A 470 -46.12 -17.73 -9.94
CA GLY A 470 -46.31 -16.29 -9.85
C GLY A 470 -47.14 -15.70 -11.00
N LYS A 471 -47.38 -14.39 -10.94
CA LYS A 471 -48.16 -13.65 -11.96
C LYS A 471 -47.32 -12.63 -12.74
N ASP A 472 -46.12 -12.30 -12.25
CA ASP A 472 -45.25 -11.35 -12.91
C ASP A 472 -44.45 -12.05 -14.02
N ASP A 473 -44.65 -11.64 -15.27
CA ASP A 473 -44.10 -12.34 -16.42
C ASP A 473 -42.58 -12.23 -16.51
N PHE A 474 -42.00 -11.14 -16.01
CA PHE A 474 -40.55 -10.95 -15.98
C PHE A 474 -39.90 -11.85 -14.93
N GLU A 475 -40.45 -11.88 -13.73
CA GLU A 475 -40.04 -12.78 -12.65
C GLU A 475 -40.19 -14.25 -13.08
N LEU A 476 -41.29 -14.61 -13.75
CA LEU A 476 -41.50 -15.96 -14.31
C LEU A 476 -40.44 -16.34 -15.33
N ALA A 477 -40.14 -15.46 -16.30
CA ALA A 477 -39.09 -15.70 -17.30
C ALA A 477 -37.72 -15.88 -16.64
N LEU A 478 -37.41 -15.03 -15.65
CA LEU A 478 -36.12 -15.09 -14.97
C LEU A 478 -36.00 -16.33 -14.07
N ALA A 479 -37.05 -16.71 -13.35
CA ALA A 479 -37.10 -17.92 -12.54
C ALA A 479 -36.96 -19.18 -13.40
N ALA A 480 -37.70 -19.26 -14.52
CA ALA A 480 -37.62 -20.40 -15.44
C ALA A 480 -36.24 -20.50 -16.12
N SER A 481 -35.64 -19.37 -16.49
CA SER A 481 -34.29 -19.32 -17.06
C SER A 481 -33.22 -19.74 -16.04
N THR A 482 -33.35 -19.28 -14.80
CA THR A 482 -32.48 -19.66 -13.68
C THR A 482 -32.59 -21.16 -13.39
N MET A 483 -33.81 -21.70 -13.35
CA MET A 483 -34.04 -23.13 -13.12
C MET A 483 -33.39 -24.00 -14.21
N TYR A 484 -33.47 -23.58 -15.48
CA TYR A 484 -32.80 -24.29 -16.58
C TYR A 484 -31.27 -24.26 -16.45
N SER A 485 -30.70 -23.11 -16.10
CA SER A 485 -29.25 -22.95 -15.90
C SER A 485 -28.71 -23.84 -14.78
N ILE A 486 -29.48 -24.01 -13.70
CA ILE A 486 -29.10 -24.80 -12.53
C ILE A 486 -29.27 -26.31 -12.78
N SER A 487 -30.43 -26.72 -13.26
CA SER A 487 -30.81 -28.14 -13.36
C SER A 487 -30.39 -28.78 -14.68
N GLY A 488 -30.36 -28.01 -15.76
CA GLY A 488 -30.33 -28.52 -17.14
C GLY A 488 -31.63 -29.22 -17.55
N GLU A 489 -32.66 -29.21 -16.70
CA GLU A 489 -33.96 -29.80 -17.01
C GLU A 489 -34.73 -28.88 -17.96
N ILE A 490 -35.12 -29.45 -19.10
CA ILE A 490 -35.84 -28.73 -20.16
C ILE A 490 -37.30 -28.48 -19.74
N GLN A 491 -37.85 -29.41 -18.97
CA GLN A 491 -39.20 -29.34 -18.39
C GLN A 491 -39.05 -29.19 -16.88
N PRO A 492 -39.74 -28.25 -16.19
CA PRO A 492 -40.83 -27.38 -16.66
C PRO A 492 -40.44 -26.00 -17.23
N SER A 493 -39.15 -25.63 -17.27
CA SER A 493 -38.73 -24.28 -17.73
C SER A 493 -39.26 -23.91 -19.11
N ARG A 494 -39.19 -24.82 -20.10
CA ARG A 494 -39.62 -24.53 -21.47
C ARG A 494 -41.08 -24.10 -21.53
N ASP A 495 -41.96 -24.79 -20.82
CA ASP A 495 -43.40 -24.57 -20.93
C ASP A 495 -43.78 -23.20 -20.36
N VAL A 496 -43.16 -22.78 -19.25
CA VAL A 496 -43.29 -21.44 -18.70
C VAL A 496 -42.74 -20.39 -19.68
N LEU A 497 -41.58 -20.61 -20.27
CA LEU A 497 -40.96 -19.66 -21.20
C LEU A 497 -41.77 -19.51 -22.50
N LEU A 498 -42.40 -20.59 -23.00
CA LEU A 498 -43.31 -20.54 -24.14
C LEU A 498 -44.57 -19.71 -23.83
N ASP A 499 -45.12 -19.88 -22.63
CA ASP A 499 -46.26 -19.07 -22.17
C ASP A 499 -45.88 -17.59 -22.08
N VAL A 500 -44.71 -17.27 -21.49
CA VAL A 500 -44.21 -15.87 -21.39
C VAL A 500 -43.95 -15.26 -22.77
N ILE A 501 -43.42 -16.00 -23.74
CA ILE A 501 -43.30 -15.52 -25.14
C ILE A 501 -44.66 -15.17 -25.76
N GLY A 502 -45.74 -15.83 -25.33
CA GLY A 502 -47.09 -15.57 -25.79
C GLY A 502 -47.70 -14.29 -25.21
N ARG A 503 -47.45 -13.99 -23.93
CA ARG A 503 -48.21 -12.97 -23.17
C ARG A 503 -47.40 -11.94 -22.39
N GLY A 504 -46.09 -12.12 -22.28
CA GLY A 504 -45.22 -11.30 -21.45
C GLY A 504 -44.97 -9.90 -22.01
N ASN A 505 -44.44 -9.02 -21.16
CA ASN A 505 -43.93 -7.72 -21.57
C ASN A 505 -42.59 -7.86 -22.33
N ASP A 506 -42.13 -6.78 -22.94
CA ASP A 506 -40.94 -6.77 -23.79
C ASP A 506 -39.67 -7.33 -23.11
N ASP A 507 -39.45 -6.99 -21.84
CA ASP A 507 -38.28 -7.45 -21.08
C ASP A 507 -38.38 -8.95 -20.75
N ALA A 508 -39.57 -9.42 -20.39
CA ALA A 508 -39.84 -10.84 -20.13
C ALA A 508 -39.66 -11.68 -21.40
N ILE A 509 -40.15 -11.17 -22.52
CA ILE A 509 -39.99 -11.76 -23.85
C ILE A 509 -38.50 -11.87 -24.22
N ALA A 510 -37.71 -10.83 -23.97
CA ALA A 510 -36.28 -10.85 -24.28
C ALA A 510 -35.53 -11.93 -23.49
N VAL A 511 -35.79 -12.05 -22.19
CA VAL A 511 -35.21 -13.11 -21.33
C VAL A 511 -35.68 -14.50 -21.80
N ALA A 512 -36.97 -14.65 -22.10
CA ALA A 512 -37.55 -15.91 -22.52
C ALA A 512 -36.99 -16.39 -23.87
N ALA A 513 -36.90 -15.50 -24.85
CA ALA A 513 -36.32 -15.79 -26.17
C ALA A 513 -34.86 -16.22 -26.06
N HIS A 514 -34.08 -15.53 -25.20
CA HIS A 514 -32.69 -15.89 -24.97
C HIS A 514 -32.53 -17.29 -24.37
N CYS A 515 -33.36 -17.63 -23.37
CA CYS A 515 -33.28 -18.94 -22.72
C CYS A 515 -33.75 -20.07 -23.63
N LEU A 516 -34.86 -19.87 -24.36
CA LEU A 516 -35.38 -20.83 -25.34
C LEU A 516 -34.36 -21.13 -26.45
N ARG A 517 -33.62 -20.11 -26.91
CA ARG A 517 -32.49 -20.30 -27.84
C ARG A 517 -31.45 -21.27 -27.28
N LEU A 518 -31.07 -21.14 -26.01
CA LEU A 518 -30.12 -22.05 -25.34
C LEU A 518 -30.67 -23.47 -25.13
N MET A 519 -31.98 -23.69 -25.26
CA MET A 519 -32.60 -25.02 -25.21
C MET A 519 -32.56 -25.74 -26.58
N GLY A 520 -32.16 -25.06 -27.66
CA GLY A 520 -32.04 -25.67 -29.00
C GLY A 520 -33.36 -26.26 -29.51
N ALA A 521 -33.30 -27.39 -30.21
CA ALA A 521 -34.45 -28.04 -30.87
C ALA A 521 -35.69 -28.23 -29.97
N TYR A 522 -35.51 -28.31 -28.65
CA TYR A 522 -36.64 -28.40 -27.72
C TYR A 522 -37.51 -27.15 -27.66
N ALA A 523 -37.01 -26.00 -28.12
CA ALA A 523 -37.72 -24.73 -28.21
C ALA A 523 -38.33 -24.43 -29.59
N GLU A 524 -38.28 -25.37 -30.55
CA GLU A 524 -38.95 -25.24 -31.86
C GLU A 524 -40.41 -24.74 -31.79
N PRO A 525 -41.24 -25.12 -30.79
CA PRO A 525 -42.60 -24.60 -30.66
C PRO A 525 -42.70 -23.07 -30.50
N ALA A 526 -41.61 -22.40 -30.11
CA ALA A 526 -41.55 -20.95 -29.98
C ALA A 526 -41.43 -20.22 -31.33
N LEU A 527 -40.95 -20.90 -32.38
CA LEU A 527 -40.58 -20.28 -33.67
C LEU A 527 -41.69 -19.43 -34.32
N PRO A 528 -42.97 -19.85 -34.35
CA PRO A 528 -44.02 -19.02 -34.92
C PRO A 528 -44.15 -17.68 -34.21
N ARG A 529 -44.18 -17.71 -32.88
CA ARG A 529 -44.34 -16.50 -32.06
C ARG A 529 -43.09 -15.63 -32.05
N LEU A 530 -41.89 -16.22 -32.04
CA LEU A 530 -40.64 -15.47 -32.16
C LEU A 530 -40.58 -14.68 -33.48
N ARG A 531 -41.04 -15.26 -34.60
CA ARG A 531 -41.10 -14.56 -35.90
C ARG A 531 -42.08 -13.38 -35.89
N GLU A 532 -43.22 -13.54 -35.23
CA GLU A 532 -44.16 -12.43 -35.02
C GLU A 532 -43.49 -11.30 -34.23
N ILE A 533 -42.88 -11.62 -33.08
CA ILE A 533 -42.19 -10.65 -32.22
C ILE A 533 -41.08 -9.93 -32.99
N ALA A 534 -40.21 -10.65 -33.72
CA ALA A 534 -39.11 -10.07 -34.46
C ALA A 534 -39.56 -9.06 -35.55
N SER A 535 -40.76 -9.25 -36.10
CA SER A 535 -41.33 -8.38 -37.14
C SER A 535 -42.26 -7.29 -36.62
N ASP A 536 -42.65 -7.33 -35.34
CA ASP A 536 -43.58 -6.39 -34.72
C ASP A 536 -42.88 -5.11 -34.26
N LYS A 537 -43.08 -4.01 -35.01
CA LYS A 537 -42.48 -2.70 -34.71
C LYS A 537 -42.97 -2.07 -33.39
N ALA A 538 -44.03 -2.58 -32.78
CA ALA A 538 -44.49 -2.11 -31.47
C ALA A 538 -43.64 -2.67 -30.31
N MET A 539 -42.89 -3.76 -30.54
CA MET A 539 -41.97 -4.35 -29.56
C MET A 539 -40.65 -3.58 -29.49
N SER A 540 -40.06 -3.55 -28.30
CA SER A 540 -38.73 -2.98 -28.07
C SER A 540 -37.65 -3.63 -28.92
N ASP A 541 -36.59 -2.88 -29.20
CA ASP A 541 -35.42 -3.38 -29.91
C ASP A 541 -34.80 -4.60 -29.20
N SER A 542 -34.82 -4.63 -27.87
CA SER A 542 -34.31 -5.75 -27.07
C SER A 542 -35.08 -7.04 -27.36
N ALA A 543 -36.41 -6.99 -27.27
CA ALA A 543 -37.28 -8.14 -27.53
C ALA A 543 -37.16 -8.63 -28.97
N ARG A 544 -37.17 -7.71 -29.95
CA ARG A 544 -37.02 -8.06 -31.37
C ARG A 544 -35.68 -8.70 -31.68
N ASN A 545 -34.59 -8.14 -31.17
CA ASN A 545 -33.25 -8.66 -31.39
C ASN A 545 -33.04 -10.03 -30.72
N ALA A 546 -33.55 -10.21 -29.50
CA ALA A 546 -33.49 -11.49 -28.80
C ALA A 546 -34.29 -12.57 -29.56
N ALA A 547 -35.48 -12.22 -30.05
CA ALA A 547 -36.30 -13.12 -30.86
C ALA A 547 -35.63 -13.48 -32.20
N GLN A 548 -35.03 -12.50 -32.89
CA GLN A 548 -34.31 -12.75 -34.15
C GLN A 548 -33.13 -13.70 -33.94
N ARG A 549 -32.30 -13.48 -32.92
CA ARG A 549 -31.20 -14.40 -32.58
C ARG A 549 -31.68 -15.81 -32.25
N ALA A 550 -32.81 -15.93 -31.56
CA ALA A 550 -33.41 -17.22 -31.27
C ALA A 550 -33.87 -17.93 -32.56
N ILE A 551 -34.48 -17.22 -33.51
CA ILE A 551 -34.88 -17.77 -34.81
C ILE A 551 -33.67 -18.26 -35.60
N ASP A 552 -32.60 -17.48 -35.64
CA ASP A 552 -31.42 -17.79 -36.45
C ASP A 552 -30.73 -19.09 -35.99
N GLU A 553 -30.73 -19.37 -34.68
CA GLU A 553 -30.15 -20.58 -34.11
C GLU A 553 -31.12 -21.78 -34.06
N LEU A 554 -32.43 -21.55 -33.97
CA LEU A 554 -33.45 -22.62 -33.91
C LEU A 554 -33.97 -23.04 -35.29
N GLY A 555 -33.80 -22.19 -36.31
CA GLY A 555 -34.36 -22.35 -37.66
C GLY A 555 -33.36 -22.80 -38.73
N GLY A 556 -32.10 -23.00 -38.37
CA GLY A 556 -31.08 -23.67 -39.20
C GLY A 556 -30.96 -25.13 -38.82
#